data_AF-W4SAY4-F1
#
_entry.id   AF-W4SAY4-F1
#
_cell.length_a   1.000
_cell.length_b   1.000
_cell.length_c   1.000
_cell.angle_alpha   90.00
_cell.angle_beta   90.00
_cell.angle_gamma   90.00
#
_symmetry.space_group_name_H-M   'P 1'
#
loop_
_entity.id
_entity.type
_entity.pdbx_description
1 polymer ?
#
loop_
_entity_poly.entity_id
_entity_poly.type
_entity_poly.pdbx_seq_one_letter_code
_entity_poly.pdbx_strand_id
1 'polypeptide(L)'
;MPADWPCDGTTGYDFMDQVGGVLHDPAGFKPLARAWQKVSGRSGDFAQEERSARDEILRGPLQTEFNRAVGALSALARLDPPTREFSPQMLARGLCVLLRWFPVYRTYAGAKGVTGSEAERLRATAARAREGMPESIVAAVDAIERWLLDDAGADRAQVALRHILRRRVEQLSAPLNAKSVEDTAFYRHGVLLSRNEVGSHPTHFANDAAEFHAQNLERAKHFPRALLATATHDHKRGEDLRMRLAVLSEQPRWWIEQSSQFDALTETLDSPALAGGDQQMLWQTLVAAWPIGLGADQTEPLAEYAERIAQWLLKAVREAKLHTSWTDGSPVYEQAVQATVEQVLCSRAGLPLRRALLRASNHIAAAGARNALVQTTLRLTVPGVPDLYQGTEGWDLSLVDPDNRRPVDYAQRQQWLERARDWNTLLRSWRDGAVKARLTALLLQLRAEHPSLFAKGDYQP
;
A
#
# COMPACT_ATOMS: atom_id res chain seq x y z
N MET A 1 5.06 17.81 3.47
CA MET A 1 5.88 18.33 2.33
C MET A 1 6.62 19.57 2.81
N PRO A 2 7.76 19.94 2.19
CA PRO A 2 8.40 21.22 2.46
C PRO A 2 7.40 22.38 2.23
N ALA A 3 7.33 23.31 3.19
CA ALA A 3 6.31 24.36 3.19
C ALA A 3 6.54 25.46 2.13
N ASP A 4 7.75 25.51 1.56
CA ASP A 4 8.18 26.48 0.55
C ASP A 4 7.95 25.99 -0.89
N TRP A 5 7.43 24.77 -1.07
CA TRP A 5 7.11 24.26 -2.39
C TRP A 5 5.92 25.00 -2.99
N PRO A 6 6.01 25.48 -4.24
CA PRO A 6 4.90 26.13 -4.93
C PRO A 6 3.92 25.06 -5.48
N CYS A 7 3.36 24.23 -4.59
CA CYS A 7 2.39 23.19 -4.91
C CYS A 7 1.14 23.30 -4.02
N ASP A 8 0.03 22.80 -4.56
CA ASP A 8 -1.28 22.85 -3.89
C ASP A 8 -1.56 21.69 -2.95
N GLY A 9 -0.72 20.66 -3.00
CA GLY A 9 -0.88 19.44 -2.23
C GLY A 9 -0.29 18.22 -2.92
N THR A 10 -0.65 17.05 -2.41
CA THR A 10 -0.34 15.74 -2.99
C THR A 10 -1.44 15.31 -3.96
N THR A 11 -1.23 14.14 -4.60
CA THR A 11 -2.27 13.43 -5.36
C THR A 11 -3.23 12.62 -4.47
N GLY A 12 -3.17 12.75 -3.15
CA GLY A 12 -4.21 12.22 -2.25
C GLY A 12 -4.03 10.80 -1.72
N TYR A 13 -2.88 10.15 -1.90
CA TYR A 13 -2.60 8.85 -1.26
C TYR A 13 -2.60 8.92 0.26
N ASP A 14 -2.24 10.07 0.83
CA ASP A 14 -2.39 10.36 2.25
C ASP A 14 -3.86 10.30 2.67
N PHE A 15 -4.78 10.91 1.90
CA PHE A 15 -6.21 10.76 2.18
C PHE A 15 -6.69 9.31 2.02
N MET A 16 -6.21 8.59 1.00
CA MET A 16 -6.52 7.15 0.82
C MET A 16 -6.16 6.32 2.05
N ASP A 17 -5.00 6.58 2.65
CA ASP A 17 -4.58 5.94 3.89
C ASP A 17 -5.48 6.34 5.08
N GLN A 18 -5.76 7.63 5.23
CA GLN A 18 -6.56 8.17 6.35
C GLN A 18 -7.99 7.64 6.36
N VAL A 19 -8.68 7.69 5.21
CA VAL A 19 -10.04 7.16 5.08
C VAL A 19 -10.07 5.64 5.18
N GLY A 20 -9.01 4.97 4.70
CA GLY A 20 -8.80 3.56 4.94
C GLY A 20 -8.74 3.27 6.44
N GLY A 21 -7.85 3.94 7.17
CA GLY A 21 -7.62 3.73 8.61
C GLY A 21 -8.88 3.91 9.46
N VAL A 22 -9.66 4.97 9.24
CA VAL A 22 -10.88 5.24 10.05
C VAL A 22 -12.02 4.24 9.82
N LEU A 23 -11.98 3.49 8.70
CA LEU A 23 -12.98 2.49 8.35
C LEU A 23 -12.57 1.05 8.74
N HIS A 24 -11.51 0.89 9.52
CA HIS A 24 -11.09 -0.41 10.07
C HIS A 24 -11.35 -0.49 11.57
N ASP A 25 -11.73 -1.68 12.05
CA ASP A 25 -11.85 -1.96 13.48
C ASP A 25 -10.48 -2.37 14.06
N PRO A 26 -9.87 -1.58 14.97
CA PRO A 26 -8.57 -1.90 15.56
C PRO A 26 -8.55 -3.24 16.32
N ALA A 27 -9.69 -3.73 16.79
CA ALA A 27 -9.78 -5.03 17.47
C ALA A 27 -9.45 -6.22 16.55
N GLY A 28 -9.58 -6.03 15.23
CA GLY A 28 -9.29 -7.04 14.21
C GLY A 28 -7.81 -7.40 14.06
N PHE A 29 -6.90 -6.47 14.35
CA PHE A 29 -5.47 -6.67 14.04
C PHE A 29 -4.86 -7.88 14.75
N LYS A 30 -5.01 -7.96 16.09
CA LYS A 30 -4.39 -9.02 16.90
C LYS A 30 -4.80 -10.44 16.47
N PRO A 31 -6.10 -10.78 16.33
CA PRO A 31 -6.49 -12.12 15.89
C PRO A 31 -6.06 -12.42 14.46
N LEU A 32 -6.17 -11.47 13.53
CA LEU A 32 -5.72 -11.67 12.14
C LEU A 32 -4.21 -11.88 12.05
N ALA A 33 -3.42 -11.10 12.79
CA ALA A 33 -1.97 -11.23 12.83
C ALA A 33 -1.52 -12.59 13.38
N ARG A 34 -2.17 -13.10 14.44
CA ARG A 34 -1.90 -14.44 14.98
C ARG A 34 -2.24 -15.55 13.99
N ALA A 35 -3.37 -15.42 13.29
CA ALA A 35 -3.75 -16.38 12.26
C ALA A 35 -2.72 -16.38 11.13
N TRP A 36 -2.35 -15.20 10.61
CA TRP A 36 -1.31 -15.01 9.61
C TRP A 36 0.03 -15.63 10.03
N GLN A 37 0.47 -15.40 11.27
CA GLN A 37 1.73 -15.98 11.78
C GLN A 37 1.71 -17.51 11.72
N LYS A 38 0.61 -18.12 12.15
CA LYS A 38 0.45 -19.58 12.19
C LYS A 38 0.51 -20.21 10.79
N VAL A 39 -0.16 -19.60 9.82
CA VAL A 39 -0.30 -20.16 8.46
C VAL A 39 0.86 -19.81 7.53
N SER A 40 1.42 -18.62 7.65
CA SER A 40 2.50 -18.15 6.76
C SER A 40 3.90 -18.50 7.27
N GLY A 41 4.05 -18.80 8.57
CA GLY A 41 5.35 -18.92 9.23
C GLY A 41 6.11 -17.58 9.35
N ARG A 42 5.50 -16.45 8.95
CA ARG A 42 6.09 -15.11 9.02
C ARG A 42 5.64 -14.40 10.29
N SER A 43 6.34 -13.34 10.69
CA SER A 43 6.12 -12.71 12.00
C SER A 43 4.83 -11.91 12.14
N GLY A 44 4.20 -11.50 11.03
CA GLY A 44 3.07 -10.55 11.07
C GLY A 44 3.46 -9.13 11.52
N ASP A 45 4.73 -8.88 11.85
CA ASP A 45 5.28 -7.55 12.08
C ASP A 45 5.71 -6.93 10.76
N PHE A 46 4.95 -5.96 10.28
CA PHE A 46 5.26 -5.27 9.03
C PHE A 46 6.63 -4.59 9.05
N ALA A 47 7.03 -4.01 10.18
CA ALA A 47 8.31 -3.30 10.26
C ALA A 47 9.49 -4.28 10.09
N GLN A 48 9.34 -5.53 10.50
CA GLN A 48 10.36 -6.56 10.23
C GLN A 48 10.44 -6.93 8.75
N GLU A 49 9.28 -7.08 8.09
CA GLU A 49 9.21 -7.35 6.64
C GLU A 49 9.85 -6.23 5.83
N GLU A 50 9.53 -4.98 6.19
CA GLU A 50 10.11 -3.79 5.59
C GLU A 50 11.63 -3.77 5.71
N ARG A 51 12.17 -3.96 6.91
CA ARG A 51 13.64 -3.97 7.13
C ARG A 51 14.32 -5.07 6.32
N SER A 52 13.73 -6.26 6.26
CA SER A 52 14.24 -7.38 5.46
C SER A 52 14.23 -7.05 3.96
N ALA A 53 13.12 -6.49 3.46
CA ALA A 53 12.99 -6.07 2.07
C ALA A 53 13.97 -4.94 1.72
N ARG A 54 14.20 -3.96 2.61
CA ARG A 54 15.17 -2.89 2.39
C ARG A 54 16.58 -3.45 2.19
N ASP A 55 16.99 -4.40 3.03
CA ASP A 55 18.27 -5.09 2.91
C ASP A 55 18.42 -5.81 1.57
N GLU A 56 17.38 -6.54 1.15
CA GLU A 56 17.36 -7.29 -0.11
C GLU A 56 17.43 -6.36 -1.33
N ILE A 57 16.63 -5.29 -1.34
CA ILE A 57 16.59 -4.33 -2.44
C ILE A 57 17.92 -3.59 -2.60
N LEU A 58 18.56 -3.23 -1.48
CA LEU A 58 19.89 -2.60 -1.49
C LEU A 58 20.99 -3.51 -2.05
N ARG A 59 20.89 -4.82 -1.82
CA ARG A 59 21.84 -5.84 -2.31
C ARG A 59 21.55 -6.34 -3.73
N GLY A 60 20.37 -6.02 -4.26
CA GLY A 60 19.91 -6.48 -5.56
C GLY A 60 19.59 -5.32 -6.51
N PRO A 61 18.30 -5.03 -6.79
CA PRO A 61 17.92 -4.08 -7.84
C PRO A 61 18.51 -2.66 -7.74
N LEU A 62 18.83 -2.18 -6.53
CA LEU A 62 19.37 -0.83 -6.31
C LEU A 62 20.89 -0.82 -6.01
N GLN A 63 21.59 -1.92 -6.29
CA GLN A 63 23.02 -2.04 -5.99
C GLN A 63 23.86 -0.97 -6.71
N THR A 64 23.47 -0.55 -7.91
CA THR A 64 24.17 0.49 -8.68
C THR A 64 24.08 1.85 -7.99
N GLU A 65 22.87 2.28 -7.62
CA GLU A 65 22.61 3.53 -6.90
C GLU A 65 23.26 3.51 -5.52
N PHE A 66 23.20 2.37 -4.83
CA PHE A 66 23.89 2.15 -3.56
C PHE A 66 25.41 2.31 -3.69
N ASN A 67 26.03 1.68 -4.69
CA ASN A 67 27.48 1.81 -4.94
C ASN A 67 27.89 3.25 -5.28
N ARG A 68 27.04 4.01 -5.99
CA ARG A 68 27.27 5.44 -6.24
C ARG A 68 27.26 6.27 -4.96
N ALA A 69 26.35 5.98 -4.02
CA ALA A 69 26.33 6.62 -2.71
C ALA A 69 27.57 6.25 -1.87
N VAL A 70 27.97 4.98 -1.86
CA VAL A 70 29.20 4.51 -1.18
C VAL A 70 30.47 5.15 -1.78
N GLY A 71 30.50 5.36 -3.10
CA GLY A 71 31.58 6.10 -3.76
C GLY A 71 31.71 7.54 -3.25
N ALA A 72 30.58 8.23 -3.07
CA ALA A 72 30.55 9.57 -2.49
C ALA A 72 31.00 9.57 -1.01
N LEU A 73 30.57 8.59 -0.22
CA LEU A 73 31.03 8.40 1.15
C LEU A 73 32.55 8.17 1.22
N SER A 74 33.08 7.33 0.33
CA SER A 74 34.51 7.01 0.29
C SER A 74 35.35 8.22 -0.11
N ALA A 75 34.82 9.08 -0.99
CA ALA A 75 35.48 10.34 -1.36
C ALA A 75 35.52 11.32 -0.18
N LEU A 76 34.42 11.45 0.58
CA LEU A 76 34.37 12.26 1.80
C LEU A 76 35.32 11.74 2.87
N ALA A 77 35.31 10.43 3.11
CA ALA A 77 36.14 9.80 4.14
C ALA A 77 37.63 10.11 3.95
N ARG A 78 38.13 10.08 2.71
CA ARG A 78 39.54 10.43 2.39
C ARG A 78 39.91 11.87 2.76
N LEU A 79 38.96 12.81 2.66
CA LEU A 79 39.16 14.22 2.95
C LEU A 79 38.88 14.59 4.42
N ASP A 80 38.29 13.71 5.21
CA ASP A 80 37.93 13.96 6.61
C ASP A 80 38.85 13.14 7.54
N PRO A 81 39.89 13.75 8.16
CA PRO A 81 40.95 13.02 8.87
C PRO A 81 40.48 11.94 9.86
N PRO A 82 39.44 12.16 10.70
CA PRO A 82 38.92 11.15 11.62
C PRO A 82 38.35 9.89 10.93
N THR A 83 38.03 9.98 9.65
CA THR A 83 37.38 8.91 8.87
C THR A 83 38.26 8.37 7.74
N ARG A 84 39.52 8.85 7.62
CA ARG A 84 40.40 8.54 6.49
C ARG A 84 40.70 7.04 6.33
N GLU A 85 40.68 6.30 7.43
CA GLU A 85 40.92 4.85 7.46
C GLU A 85 39.64 4.02 7.28
N PHE A 86 38.47 4.66 7.14
CA PHE A 86 37.23 3.93 6.94
C PHE A 86 37.24 3.26 5.57
N SER A 87 37.11 1.92 5.57
CA SER A 87 37.06 1.16 4.33
C SER A 87 35.73 1.39 3.60
N PRO A 88 35.69 1.25 2.25
CA PRO A 88 34.45 1.29 1.49
C PRO A 88 33.40 0.29 2.02
N GLN A 89 33.83 -0.88 2.52
CA GLN A 89 32.96 -1.91 3.08
C GLN A 89 32.33 -1.47 4.41
N MET A 90 33.09 -0.79 5.26
CA MET A 90 32.60 -0.22 6.53
C MET A 90 31.54 0.86 6.25
N LEU A 91 31.81 1.76 5.30
CA LEU A 91 30.87 2.80 4.87
C LEU A 91 29.61 2.22 4.22
N ALA A 92 29.76 1.20 3.37
CA ALA A 92 28.63 0.50 2.78
C ALA A 92 27.74 -0.13 3.86
N ARG A 93 28.32 -0.82 4.83
CA ARG A 93 27.54 -1.42 5.92
C ARG A 93 26.88 -0.36 6.80
N GLY A 94 27.56 0.75 7.10
CA GLY A 94 26.97 1.91 7.79
C GLY A 94 25.77 2.48 7.04
N LEU A 95 25.91 2.72 5.74
CA LEU A 95 24.82 3.24 4.91
C LEU A 95 23.65 2.26 4.82
N CYS A 96 23.94 0.97 4.65
CA CYS A 96 22.93 -0.08 4.60
C CYS A 96 22.08 -0.12 5.89
N VAL A 97 22.72 -0.10 7.06
CA VAL A 97 22.01 -0.12 8.34
C VAL A 97 21.25 1.20 8.57
N LEU A 98 21.80 2.35 8.19
CA LEU A 98 21.07 3.62 8.25
C LEU A 98 19.80 3.58 7.38
N LEU A 99 19.92 3.15 6.12
CA LEU A 99 18.80 3.09 5.17
C LEU A 99 17.75 2.04 5.51
N ARG A 100 18.13 0.97 6.22
CA ARG A 100 17.21 -0.04 6.77
C ARG A 100 16.17 0.58 7.72
N TRP A 101 16.55 1.60 8.47
CA TRP A 101 15.69 2.27 9.45
C TRP A 101 15.04 3.55 8.92
N PHE A 102 15.25 3.88 7.65
CA PHE A 102 14.87 5.18 7.10
C PHE A 102 13.34 5.29 6.94
N PRO A 103 12.68 6.21 7.65
CA PRO A 103 11.22 6.15 7.87
C PRO A 103 10.38 6.94 6.85
N VAL A 104 11.01 7.53 5.83
CA VAL A 104 10.35 8.36 4.80
C VAL A 104 10.93 8.03 3.44
N TYR A 105 10.25 8.39 2.34
CA TYR A 105 10.81 8.19 0.99
C TYR A 105 12.16 8.89 0.84
N ARG A 106 12.28 10.14 1.28
CA ARG A 106 13.50 10.93 1.24
C ARG A 106 13.41 12.13 2.16
N THR A 107 14.55 12.71 2.48
CA THR A 107 14.67 14.09 2.98
C THR A 107 14.71 15.09 1.83
N TYR A 108 14.69 16.37 2.18
CA TYR A 108 14.91 17.48 1.27
C TYR A 108 16.00 18.41 1.79
N ALA A 109 17.25 17.95 1.73
CA ALA A 109 18.41 18.71 2.18
C ALA A 109 18.58 20.00 1.36
N GLY A 110 18.60 21.13 2.06
CA GLY A 110 18.90 22.44 1.48
C GLY A 110 20.41 22.68 1.36
N ALA A 111 20.78 23.91 0.98
CA ALA A 111 22.19 24.32 0.87
C ALA A 111 22.99 24.16 2.18
N LYS A 112 22.31 24.16 3.33
CA LYS A 112 22.90 23.99 4.67
C LYS A 112 22.77 22.57 5.23
N GLY A 113 22.25 21.62 4.45
CA GLY A 113 21.96 20.25 4.89
C GLY A 113 20.50 20.04 5.31
N VAL A 114 20.27 18.97 6.07
CA VAL A 114 18.94 18.59 6.57
C VAL A 114 18.64 19.37 7.85
N THR A 115 17.47 20.00 7.95
CA THR A 115 17.14 20.90 9.07
C THR A 115 15.77 20.61 9.69
N GLY A 116 15.48 21.24 10.84
CA GLY A 116 14.18 21.11 11.51
C GLY A 116 13.79 19.67 11.85
N SER A 117 12.52 19.33 11.64
CA SER A 117 11.97 18.00 11.92
C SER A 117 12.62 16.87 11.11
N GLU A 118 13.17 17.17 9.92
CA GLU A 118 13.90 16.17 9.14
C GLU A 118 15.23 15.80 9.79
N ALA A 119 15.91 16.79 10.40
CA ALA A 119 17.17 16.56 11.11
C ALA A 119 16.94 15.71 12.36
N GLU A 120 15.89 16.00 13.13
CA GLU A 120 15.48 15.19 14.29
C GLU A 120 15.16 13.76 13.90
N ARG A 121 14.43 13.58 12.78
CA ARG A 121 14.11 12.25 12.24
C ARG A 121 15.37 11.50 11.81
N LEU A 122 16.32 12.17 11.14
CA LEU A 122 17.59 11.56 10.76
C LEU A 122 18.41 11.14 11.99
N ARG A 123 18.48 11.97 13.03
CA ARG A 123 19.13 11.63 14.31
C ARG A 123 18.50 10.42 14.99
N ALA A 124 17.16 10.38 15.03
CA ALA A 124 16.43 9.24 15.58
C ALA A 124 16.71 7.95 14.77
N THR A 125 16.72 8.04 13.44
CA THR A 125 17.08 6.93 12.55
C THR A 125 18.50 6.45 12.80
N ALA A 126 19.47 7.37 12.92
CA ALA A 126 20.85 7.03 13.20
C ALA A 126 21.02 6.40 14.59
N ALA A 127 20.29 6.86 15.61
CA ALA A 127 20.27 6.23 16.92
C ALA A 127 19.80 4.77 16.85
N ARG A 128 18.69 4.50 16.14
CA ARG A 128 18.21 3.11 15.91
C ARG A 128 19.19 2.28 15.10
N ALA A 129 19.82 2.87 14.08
CA ALA A 129 20.80 2.20 13.24
C ALA A 129 22.05 1.75 14.02
N ARG A 130 22.39 2.42 15.13
CA ARG A 130 23.54 2.06 15.98
C ARG A 130 23.24 0.91 16.95
N GLU A 131 21.98 0.69 17.32
CA GLU A 131 21.60 -0.33 18.30
C GLU A 131 22.09 -1.74 17.87
N GLY A 132 22.91 -2.37 18.72
CA GLY A 132 23.43 -3.73 18.50
C GLY A 132 24.48 -3.86 17.39
N MET A 133 25.00 -2.75 16.84
CA MET A 133 26.04 -2.77 15.81
C MET A 133 27.46 -2.75 16.39
N PRO A 134 28.46 -3.35 15.71
CA PRO A 134 29.87 -3.20 16.09
C PRO A 134 30.33 -1.74 16.07
N GLU A 135 31.31 -1.38 16.91
CA GLU A 135 31.84 -0.01 17.02
C GLU A 135 32.28 0.59 15.67
N SER A 136 32.85 -0.21 14.78
CA SER A 136 33.21 0.24 13.44
C SER A 136 31.99 0.65 12.60
N ILE A 137 30.86 -0.02 12.74
CA ILE A 137 29.64 0.35 12.02
C ILE A 137 28.98 1.56 12.67
N VAL A 138 29.03 1.64 14.00
CA VAL A 138 28.59 2.83 14.75
C VAL A 138 29.34 4.08 14.26
N ALA A 139 30.68 4.03 14.20
CA ALA A 139 31.50 5.13 13.71
C ALA A 139 31.19 5.52 12.25
N ALA A 140 30.88 4.55 11.39
CA ALA A 140 30.44 4.81 10.02
C ALA A 140 29.08 5.54 10.00
N VAL A 141 28.11 5.10 10.80
CA VAL A 141 26.80 5.77 10.92
C VAL A 141 26.94 7.20 11.43
N ASP A 142 27.76 7.42 12.47
CA ASP A 142 28.01 8.77 13.03
C ASP A 142 28.63 9.71 11.97
N ALA A 143 29.56 9.22 11.15
CA ALA A 143 30.13 9.99 10.06
C ALA A 143 29.09 10.32 8.98
N ILE A 144 28.28 9.34 8.58
CA ILE A 144 27.23 9.53 7.57
C ILE A 144 26.18 10.54 8.08
N GLU A 145 25.70 10.38 9.31
CA GLU A 145 24.74 11.28 9.95
C GLU A 145 25.26 12.72 9.93
N ARG A 146 26.49 12.94 10.39
CA ARG A 146 27.14 14.26 10.41
C ARG A 146 27.23 14.88 9.02
N TRP A 147 27.64 14.10 8.01
CA TRP A 147 27.74 14.60 6.64
C TRP A 147 26.38 14.94 6.01
N LEU A 148 25.32 14.22 6.40
CA LEU A 148 23.96 14.49 5.95
C LEU A 148 23.34 15.72 6.63
N LEU A 149 23.60 15.92 7.93
CA LEU A 149 22.98 16.99 8.73
C LEU A 149 23.47 18.39 8.36
N ASP A 150 24.77 18.64 8.40
CA ASP A 150 25.29 20.01 8.22
C ASP A 150 26.70 20.05 7.62
N ASP A 151 27.18 21.27 7.40
CA ASP A 151 28.47 21.61 6.80
C ASP A 151 29.45 22.21 7.83
N ALA A 152 29.19 22.03 9.15
CA ALA A 152 30.02 22.61 10.19
C ALA A 152 31.46 22.06 10.14
N GLY A 153 32.41 22.98 10.23
CA GLY A 153 33.85 22.68 10.18
C GLY A 153 34.36 22.13 8.83
N ALA A 154 33.53 22.14 7.78
CA ALA A 154 33.90 21.61 6.48
C ALA A 154 34.55 22.66 5.57
N ASP A 155 35.59 22.27 4.84
CA ASP A 155 36.16 23.09 3.77
C ASP A 155 35.29 23.05 2.49
N ARG A 156 35.65 23.87 1.49
CA ARG A 156 34.88 23.98 0.24
C ARG A 156 34.73 22.65 -0.52
N ALA A 157 35.75 21.79 -0.51
CA ALA A 157 35.70 20.51 -1.21
C ALA A 157 34.82 19.50 -0.45
N GLN A 158 34.92 19.48 0.88
CA GLN A 158 34.07 18.67 1.74
C GLN A 158 32.60 19.08 1.61
N VAL A 159 32.28 20.38 1.62
CA VAL A 159 30.90 20.88 1.40
C VAL A 159 30.35 20.40 0.06
N ALA A 160 31.11 20.54 -1.02
CA ALA A 160 30.68 20.09 -2.35
C ALA A 160 30.39 18.58 -2.39
N LEU A 161 31.21 17.76 -1.73
CA LEU A 161 30.99 16.33 -1.63
C LEU A 161 29.83 15.95 -0.70
N ARG A 162 29.60 16.67 0.41
CA ARG A 162 28.43 16.48 1.28
C ARG A 162 27.14 16.76 0.50
N HIS A 163 27.12 17.78 -0.36
CA HIS A 163 25.97 18.06 -1.24
C HIS A 163 25.75 16.97 -2.28
N ILE A 164 26.81 16.37 -2.81
CA ILE A 164 26.70 15.20 -3.69
C ILE A 164 26.15 14.01 -2.90
N LEU A 165 26.69 13.72 -1.71
CA LEU A 165 26.24 12.63 -0.86
C LEU A 165 24.74 12.75 -0.52
N ARG A 166 24.30 13.91 -0.02
CA ARG A 166 22.89 14.16 0.35
C ARG A 166 21.97 13.85 -0.83
N ARG A 167 22.28 14.38 -2.02
CA ARG A 167 21.52 14.09 -3.25
C ARG A 167 21.52 12.60 -3.60
N ARG A 168 22.65 11.90 -3.48
CA ARG A 168 22.73 10.46 -3.76
C ARG A 168 21.93 9.62 -2.79
N VAL A 169 21.97 9.96 -1.50
CA VAL A 169 21.17 9.28 -0.46
C VAL A 169 19.68 9.50 -0.71
N GLU A 170 19.25 10.72 -1.04
CA GLU A 170 17.85 11.01 -1.34
C GLU A 170 17.36 10.37 -2.65
N GLN A 171 18.21 10.30 -3.67
CA GLN A 171 17.93 9.60 -4.94
C GLN A 171 17.88 8.08 -4.77
N LEU A 172 18.53 7.54 -3.74
CA LEU A 172 18.53 6.11 -3.41
C LEU A 172 17.39 5.74 -2.46
N SER A 173 17.11 6.55 -1.44
CA SER A 173 16.11 6.26 -0.41
C SER A 173 14.70 6.22 -0.99
N ALA A 174 14.39 7.07 -1.97
CA ALA A 174 13.06 7.16 -2.57
C ALA A 174 12.67 5.88 -3.34
N PRO A 175 13.46 5.39 -4.32
CA PRO A 175 13.17 4.12 -4.97
C PRO A 175 13.33 2.93 -4.00
N LEU A 176 14.22 3.02 -3.00
CA LEU A 176 14.32 1.99 -1.95
C LEU A 176 12.99 1.85 -1.22
N ASN A 177 12.35 2.96 -0.82
CA ASN A 177 11.07 2.93 -0.13
C ASN A 177 10.01 2.26 -0.99
N ALA A 178 9.81 2.72 -2.23
CA ALA A 178 8.82 2.13 -3.13
C ALA A 178 9.08 0.63 -3.37
N LYS A 179 10.32 0.25 -3.67
CA LYS A 179 10.65 -1.15 -4.01
C LYS A 179 10.60 -2.09 -2.80
N SER A 180 11.00 -1.64 -1.62
CA SER A 180 11.01 -2.47 -0.42
C SER A 180 9.65 -2.53 0.29
N VAL A 181 8.94 -1.41 0.37
CA VAL A 181 7.64 -1.33 1.05
C VAL A 181 6.53 -1.81 0.11
N GLU A 182 6.31 -1.09 -1.00
CA GLU A 182 5.14 -1.26 -1.86
C GLU A 182 5.23 -2.49 -2.75
N ASP A 183 6.42 -2.76 -3.30
CA ASP A 183 6.66 -3.82 -4.28
C ASP A 183 7.34 -5.06 -3.66
N THR A 184 7.45 -5.12 -2.33
CA THR A 184 8.00 -6.32 -1.65
C THR A 184 7.28 -6.60 -0.32
N ALA A 185 7.39 -5.73 0.68
CA ALA A 185 6.84 -6.00 2.02
C ALA A 185 5.30 -6.15 2.02
N PHE A 186 4.58 -5.36 1.22
CA PHE A 186 3.14 -5.52 1.01
C PHE A 186 2.74 -6.90 0.48
N TYR A 187 3.65 -7.60 -0.21
CA TYR A 187 3.42 -8.94 -0.72
C TYR A 187 3.97 -10.04 0.21
N ARG A 188 4.57 -9.66 1.35
CA ARG A 188 5.04 -10.56 2.42
C ARG A 188 4.22 -10.47 3.70
N HIS A 189 3.31 -9.50 3.79
CA HIS A 189 2.50 -9.23 4.99
C HIS A 189 1.00 -9.33 4.66
N GLY A 190 0.43 -10.53 4.70
CA GLY A 190 -0.97 -10.76 4.38
C GLY A 190 -1.92 -10.69 5.57
N VAL A 191 -1.61 -9.92 6.63
CA VAL A 191 -2.49 -9.80 7.82
C VAL A 191 -3.86 -9.26 7.42
N LEU A 192 -3.88 -8.16 6.66
CA LEU A 192 -5.08 -7.67 6.01
C LEU A 192 -4.72 -6.79 4.80
N LEU A 193 -5.06 -7.26 3.60
CA LEU A 193 -4.59 -6.66 2.35
C LEU A 193 -5.13 -5.24 2.08
N SER A 194 -6.21 -4.81 2.74
CA SER A 194 -6.76 -3.45 2.60
C SER A 194 -5.83 -2.37 3.15
N ARG A 195 -4.85 -2.73 3.99
CA ARG A 195 -3.86 -1.80 4.53
C ARG A 195 -2.52 -1.83 3.77
N ASN A 196 -2.40 -2.70 2.77
CA ASN A 196 -1.24 -2.81 1.90
C ASN A 196 -1.49 -2.04 0.60
N GLU A 197 -1.46 -0.72 0.72
CA GLU A 197 -1.79 0.22 -0.35
C GLU A 197 -0.75 1.35 -0.45
N VAL A 198 -0.57 1.91 -1.66
CA VAL A 198 0.35 3.02 -1.90
C VAL A 198 0.04 4.19 -0.97
N GLY A 199 1.07 4.69 -0.29
CA GLY A 199 0.95 5.75 0.71
C GLY A 199 0.44 5.30 2.08
N SER A 200 -0.02 4.06 2.24
CA SER A 200 -0.37 3.47 3.54
C SER A 200 0.85 2.86 4.22
N HIS A 201 0.79 2.76 5.55
CA HIS A 201 1.79 2.03 6.32
C HIS A 201 1.11 0.99 7.23
N PRO A 202 1.20 -0.33 6.95
CA PRO A 202 0.43 -1.37 7.64
C PRO A 202 0.60 -1.46 9.16
N THR A 203 1.62 -0.82 9.76
CA THR A 203 1.70 -0.67 11.23
C THR A 203 0.61 0.25 11.79
N HIS A 204 0.10 1.18 10.97
CA HIS A 204 -1.07 2.02 11.26
C HIS A 204 -2.31 1.30 10.74
N PHE A 205 -2.74 0.29 11.50
CA PHE A 205 -3.81 -0.62 11.06
C PHE A 205 -5.18 0.08 10.94
N ALA A 206 -5.52 0.89 11.95
CA ALA A 206 -6.76 1.65 12.02
C ALA A 206 -6.49 3.00 12.70
N ASN A 207 -7.32 4.00 12.40
CA ASN A 207 -7.28 5.33 13.00
C ASN A 207 -8.58 5.53 13.79
N ASP A 208 -8.51 6.23 14.92
CA ASP A 208 -9.74 6.69 15.56
C ASP A 208 -10.34 7.89 14.81
N ALA A 209 -11.61 8.21 15.10
CA ALA A 209 -12.29 9.33 14.45
C ALA A 209 -11.62 10.68 14.76
N ALA A 210 -11.10 10.87 15.98
CA ALA A 210 -10.48 12.13 16.40
C ALA A 210 -9.19 12.41 15.60
N GLU A 211 -8.38 11.38 15.35
CA GLU A 211 -7.20 11.46 14.50
C GLU A 211 -7.59 11.80 13.05
N PHE A 212 -8.62 11.16 12.51
CA PHE A 212 -9.12 11.48 11.17
C PHE A 212 -9.60 12.94 11.06
N HIS A 213 -10.32 13.43 12.07
CA HIS A 213 -10.74 14.83 12.12
C HIS A 213 -9.55 15.80 12.23
N ALA A 214 -8.53 15.47 13.03
CA ALA A 214 -7.31 16.27 13.14
C ALA A 214 -6.55 16.34 11.81
N GLN A 215 -6.48 15.23 11.07
CA GLN A 215 -5.88 15.18 9.73
C GLN A 215 -6.66 16.04 8.72
N ASN A 216 -7.99 16.06 8.79
CA ASN A 216 -8.82 16.93 7.96
C ASN A 216 -8.63 18.42 8.28
N LEU A 217 -8.52 18.79 9.57
CA LEU A 217 -8.22 20.15 10.00
C LEU A 217 -6.83 20.61 9.51
N GLU A 218 -5.83 19.74 9.61
CA GLU A 218 -4.47 20.02 9.14
C GLU A 218 -4.44 20.26 7.63
N ARG A 219 -5.17 19.43 6.87
CA ARG A 219 -5.33 19.60 5.41
C ARG A 219 -6.05 20.91 5.08
N ALA A 220 -7.15 21.23 5.75
CA ALA A 220 -7.89 22.47 5.54
C ALA A 220 -7.02 23.71 5.75
N LYS A 221 -6.12 23.67 6.75
CA LYS A 221 -5.25 24.79 7.10
C LYS A 221 -4.07 24.95 6.15
N HIS A 222 -3.39 23.86 5.78
CA HIS A 222 -2.10 23.94 5.08
C HIS A 222 -2.16 23.54 3.61
N PHE A 223 -3.07 22.63 3.24
CA PHE A 223 -3.20 22.12 1.86
C PHE A 223 -4.67 21.98 1.45
N PRO A 224 -5.48 23.07 1.49
CA PRO A 224 -6.93 22.99 1.22
C PRO A 224 -7.26 22.57 -0.22
N ARG A 225 -6.26 22.59 -1.11
CA ARG A 225 -6.38 22.20 -2.52
C ARG A 225 -5.72 20.85 -2.84
N ALA A 226 -5.24 20.11 -1.83
CA ALA A 226 -4.73 18.75 -2.04
C ALA A 226 -5.81 17.83 -2.61
N LEU A 227 -5.42 16.92 -3.49
CA LEU A 227 -6.35 15.91 -4.00
C LEU A 227 -6.74 14.94 -2.89
N LEU A 228 -7.97 14.45 -2.96
CA LEU A 228 -8.51 13.40 -2.10
C LEU A 228 -8.75 12.17 -2.97
N ALA A 229 -7.74 11.31 -3.08
CA ALA A 229 -7.81 10.11 -3.89
C ALA A 229 -8.22 8.90 -3.05
N THR A 230 -9.03 8.04 -3.65
CA THR A 230 -9.36 6.72 -3.11
C THR A 230 -9.11 5.61 -4.13
N ALA A 231 -8.85 5.93 -5.40
CA ALA A 231 -8.31 5.03 -6.40
C ALA A 231 -7.45 5.85 -7.35
N THR A 232 -6.43 5.21 -7.93
CA THR A 232 -5.56 5.78 -8.97
C THR A 232 -5.21 4.69 -10.00
N HIS A 233 -4.36 4.97 -10.98
CA HIS A 233 -3.82 3.92 -11.87
C HIS A 233 -2.72 3.05 -11.21
N ASP A 234 -2.21 3.44 -10.04
CA ASP A 234 -1.12 2.74 -9.33
C ASP A 234 -1.57 2.07 -8.03
N HIS A 235 -2.85 2.15 -7.67
CA HIS A 235 -3.37 1.47 -6.49
C HIS A 235 -3.11 -0.04 -6.58
N LYS A 236 -2.87 -0.69 -5.44
CA LYS A 236 -2.68 -2.13 -5.34
C LYS A 236 -4.02 -2.88 -5.37
N ARG A 237 -5.10 -2.26 -4.90
CA ARG A 237 -6.48 -2.78 -4.99
C ARG A 237 -7.49 -1.66 -5.23
N GLY A 238 -8.58 -1.96 -5.92
CA GLY A 238 -9.67 -1.02 -6.17
C GLY A 238 -10.32 -0.50 -4.89
N GLU A 239 -10.93 0.67 -4.95
CA GLU A 239 -11.37 1.39 -3.75
C GLU A 239 -12.45 0.63 -2.96
N ASP A 240 -13.33 -0.11 -3.65
CA ASP A 240 -14.41 -0.86 -3.02
C ASP A 240 -13.98 -2.28 -2.64
N LEU A 241 -12.96 -2.82 -3.32
CA LEU A 241 -12.29 -4.06 -2.89
C LEU A 241 -11.67 -3.85 -1.50
N ARG A 242 -10.96 -2.74 -1.28
CA ARG A 242 -10.40 -2.43 0.05
C ARG A 242 -11.48 -2.27 1.11
N MET A 243 -12.63 -1.68 0.77
CA MET A 243 -13.76 -1.55 1.70
C MET A 243 -14.44 -2.88 2.04
N ARG A 244 -14.45 -3.86 1.13
CA ARG A 244 -14.85 -5.23 1.45
C ARG A 244 -13.87 -5.91 2.40
N LEU A 245 -12.57 -5.78 2.13
CA LEU A 245 -11.53 -6.33 3.01
C LEU A 245 -11.56 -5.70 4.41
N ALA A 246 -11.87 -4.41 4.52
CA ALA A 246 -12.00 -3.73 5.81
C ALA A 246 -13.01 -4.42 6.75
N VAL A 247 -14.08 -5.03 6.22
CA VAL A 247 -15.08 -5.79 7.00
C VAL A 247 -14.46 -6.96 7.77
N LEU A 248 -13.35 -7.54 7.27
CA LEU A 248 -12.67 -8.63 7.96
C LEU A 248 -12.07 -8.18 9.30
N SER A 249 -11.76 -6.89 9.46
CA SER A 249 -11.30 -6.34 10.73
C SER A 249 -12.40 -6.33 11.81
N GLU A 250 -13.66 -6.16 11.42
CA GLU A 250 -14.83 -6.23 12.31
C GLU A 250 -15.22 -7.68 12.65
N GLN A 251 -14.90 -8.64 11.77
CA GLN A 251 -15.31 -10.05 11.90
C GLN A 251 -14.12 -11.02 11.80
N PRO A 252 -13.05 -10.85 12.59
CA PRO A 252 -11.81 -11.61 12.42
C PRO A 252 -11.99 -13.10 12.71
N ARG A 253 -12.82 -13.46 13.70
CA ARG A 253 -13.09 -14.87 14.04
C ARG A 253 -13.78 -15.60 12.89
N TRP A 254 -14.83 -14.99 12.36
CA TRP A 254 -15.55 -15.52 11.20
C TRP A 254 -14.61 -15.70 10.01
N TRP A 255 -13.77 -14.70 9.72
CA TRP A 255 -12.81 -14.80 8.62
C TRP A 255 -11.83 -15.97 8.79
N ILE A 256 -11.27 -16.14 10.00
CA ILE A 256 -10.34 -17.25 10.30
C ILE A 256 -11.03 -18.62 10.12
N GLU A 257 -12.30 -18.74 10.51
CA GLU A 257 -13.09 -19.96 10.27
C GLU A 257 -13.30 -20.21 8.78
N GLN A 258 -13.63 -19.17 8.00
CA GLN A 258 -13.80 -19.30 6.55
C GLN A 258 -12.49 -19.68 5.86
N SER A 259 -11.37 -19.02 6.19
CA SER A 259 -10.08 -19.33 5.56
C SER A 259 -9.62 -20.75 5.89
N SER A 260 -9.84 -21.22 7.12
CA SER A 260 -9.60 -22.63 7.50
C SER A 260 -10.47 -23.60 6.71
N GLN A 261 -11.74 -23.24 6.46
CA GLN A 261 -12.63 -24.04 5.60
C GLN A 261 -12.13 -24.08 4.15
N PHE A 262 -11.63 -22.96 3.62
CA PHE A 262 -11.07 -22.90 2.26
C PHE A 262 -9.82 -23.76 2.13
N ASP A 263 -8.95 -23.75 3.15
CA ASP A 263 -7.76 -24.61 3.20
C ASP A 263 -8.16 -26.09 3.14
N ALA A 264 -9.10 -26.52 4.00
CA ALA A 264 -9.57 -27.91 4.03
C ALA A 264 -10.24 -28.35 2.71
N LEU A 265 -10.94 -27.45 2.03
CA LEU A 265 -11.54 -27.74 0.72
C LEU A 265 -10.48 -27.79 -0.39
N THR A 266 -9.42 -26.99 -0.28
CA THR A 266 -8.29 -26.99 -1.23
C THR A 266 -7.50 -28.30 -1.15
N GLU A 267 -7.36 -28.90 0.04
CA GLU A 267 -6.73 -30.22 0.21
C GLU A 267 -7.45 -31.35 -0.55
N THR A 268 -8.72 -31.16 -0.91
CA THR A 268 -9.48 -32.15 -1.73
C THR A 268 -9.26 -31.99 -3.24
N LEU A 269 -8.55 -30.95 -3.66
CA LEU A 269 -8.25 -30.67 -5.06
C LEU A 269 -6.90 -31.30 -5.44
N ASP A 270 -6.82 -31.82 -6.66
CA ASP A 270 -5.56 -32.26 -7.26
C ASP A 270 -4.79 -31.01 -7.74
N SER A 271 -4.22 -30.28 -6.80
CA SER A 271 -3.50 -29.04 -7.05
C SER A 271 -2.20 -28.98 -6.25
N PRO A 272 -1.11 -28.45 -6.83
CA PRO A 272 0.12 -28.22 -6.08
C PRO A 272 -0.12 -27.29 -4.88
N ALA A 273 0.48 -27.60 -3.74
CA ALA A 273 0.37 -26.75 -2.55
C ALA A 273 1.10 -25.42 -2.76
N LEU A 274 0.40 -24.31 -2.53
CA LEU A 274 1.02 -22.99 -2.42
C LEU A 274 1.62 -22.81 -1.03
N ALA A 275 2.59 -21.89 -0.90
CA ALA A 275 3.03 -21.45 0.41
C ALA A 275 1.85 -20.85 1.18
N GLY A 276 1.75 -21.16 2.49
CA GLY A 276 0.60 -20.78 3.29
C GLY A 276 0.31 -19.28 3.31
N GLY A 277 1.35 -18.42 3.23
CA GLY A 277 1.16 -16.98 3.10
C GLY A 277 0.48 -16.57 1.78
N ASP A 278 0.95 -17.13 0.66
CA ASP A 278 0.42 -16.85 -0.68
C ASP A 278 -1.03 -17.34 -0.80
N GLN A 279 -1.32 -18.53 -0.26
CA GLN A 279 -2.68 -19.09 -0.22
C GLN A 279 -3.66 -18.23 0.57
N GLN A 280 -3.25 -17.68 1.71
CA GLN A 280 -4.13 -16.83 2.54
C GLN A 280 -4.36 -15.46 1.91
N MET A 281 -3.37 -14.91 1.22
CA MET A 281 -3.54 -13.71 0.40
C MET A 281 -4.47 -13.97 -0.81
N LEU A 282 -4.40 -15.17 -1.40
CA LEU A 282 -5.31 -15.61 -2.45
C LEU A 282 -6.75 -15.66 -1.93
N TRP A 283 -7.02 -16.20 -0.73
CA TRP A 283 -8.37 -16.23 -0.16
C TRP A 283 -8.97 -14.85 0.05
N GLN A 284 -8.22 -13.92 0.65
CA GLN A 284 -8.67 -12.53 0.80
C GLN A 284 -9.04 -11.90 -0.54
N THR A 285 -8.17 -12.11 -1.54
CA THR A 285 -8.35 -11.55 -2.88
C THR A 285 -9.55 -12.16 -3.60
N LEU A 286 -9.69 -13.49 -3.57
CA LEU A 286 -10.82 -14.19 -4.18
C LEU A 286 -12.16 -13.78 -3.59
N VAL A 287 -12.23 -13.58 -2.28
CA VAL A 287 -13.47 -13.17 -1.60
C VAL A 287 -13.80 -11.70 -1.87
N ALA A 288 -12.81 -10.81 -1.77
CA ALA A 288 -13.04 -9.37 -1.92
C ALA A 288 -13.24 -8.95 -3.39
N ALA A 289 -12.48 -9.53 -4.32
CA ALA A 289 -12.56 -9.22 -5.75
C ALA A 289 -13.68 -9.99 -6.49
N TRP A 290 -14.41 -10.89 -5.81
CA TRP A 290 -15.47 -11.67 -6.43
C TRP A 290 -16.50 -10.74 -7.10
N PRO A 291 -16.70 -10.85 -8.43
CA PRO A 291 -17.61 -9.97 -9.15
C PRO A 291 -19.04 -10.05 -8.62
N ILE A 292 -19.69 -8.89 -8.46
CA ILE A 292 -21.07 -8.84 -7.97
C ILE A 292 -21.99 -9.52 -8.99
N GLY A 293 -22.78 -10.48 -8.53
CA GLY A 293 -23.73 -11.21 -9.36
C GLY A 293 -23.14 -12.44 -10.07
N LEU A 294 -21.82 -12.68 -9.98
CA LEU A 294 -21.19 -13.89 -10.51
C LEU A 294 -21.55 -15.12 -9.66
N GLY A 295 -22.19 -16.09 -10.29
CA GLY A 295 -22.49 -17.41 -9.72
C GLY A 295 -21.26 -18.34 -9.69
N ALA A 296 -21.31 -19.36 -8.83
CA ALA A 296 -20.20 -20.31 -8.62
C ALA A 296 -20.07 -21.37 -9.73
N ASP A 297 -20.96 -21.37 -10.71
CA ASP A 297 -21.09 -22.37 -11.80
C ASP A 297 -21.21 -21.74 -13.19
N GLN A 298 -20.97 -20.43 -13.33
CA GLN A 298 -20.99 -19.72 -14.62
C GLN A 298 -19.62 -19.84 -15.30
N THR A 299 -19.45 -20.81 -16.20
CA THR A 299 -18.15 -21.20 -16.79
C THR A 299 -17.36 -20.03 -17.41
N GLU A 300 -17.92 -19.33 -18.41
CA GLU A 300 -17.18 -18.28 -19.13
C GLU A 300 -16.80 -17.09 -18.21
N PRO A 301 -17.73 -16.51 -17.42
CA PRO A 301 -17.36 -15.43 -16.50
C PRO A 301 -16.39 -15.86 -15.39
N LEU A 302 -16.43 -17.12 -14.95
CA LEU A 302 -15.44 -17.66 -14.01
C LEU A 302 -14.06 -17.80 -14.64
N ALA A 303 -13.97 -18.14 -15.93
CA ALA A 303 -12.69 -18.21 -16.64
C ALA A 303 -12.04 -16.82 -16.75
N GLU A 304 -12.82 -15.78 -17.08
CA GLU A 304 -12.33 -14.39 -17.08
C GLU A 304 -11.87 -13.94 -15.68
N TYR A 305 -12.62 -14.32 -14.64
CA TYR A 305 -12.21 -14.02 -13.28
C TYR A 305 -10.94 -14.78 -12.87
N ALA A 306 -10.81 -16.04 -13.30
CA ALA A 306 -9.63 -16.85 -13.05
C ALA A 306 -8.39 -16.27 -13.71
N GLU A 307 -8.49 -15.77 -14.94
CA GLU A 307 -7.37 -15.12 -15.61
C GLU A 307 -6.86 -13.91 -14.82
N ARG A 308 -7.78 -13.03 -14.37
CA ARG A 308 -7.44 -11.86 -13.55
C ARG A 308 -6.72 -12.24 -12.25
N ILE A 309 -7.23 -13.26 -11.57
CA ILE A 309 -6.67 -13.74 -10.29
C ILE A 309 -5.31 -14.41 -10.50
N ALA A 310 -5.15 -15.20 -11.57
CA ALA A 310 -3.87 -15.83 -11.91
C ALA A 310 -2.80 -14.80 -12.23
N GLN A 311 -3.12 -13.79 -13.05
CA GLN A 311 -2.20 -12.68 -13.35
C GLN A 311 -1.79 -11.93 -12.09
N TRP A 312 -2.76 -11.61 -11.22
CA TRP A 312 -2.47 -10.96 -9.94
C TRP A 312 -1.60 -11.83 -9.03
N LEU A 313 -1.92 -13.12 -8.87
CA LEU A 313 -1.20 -13.99 -7.95
C LEU A 313 0.23 -14.21 -8.43
N LEU A 314 0.43 -14.41 -9.74
CA LEU A 314 1.77 -14.51 -10.33
C LEU A 314 2.60 -13.24 -10.08
N LYS A 315 2.00 -12.06 -10.28
CA LYS A 315 2.65 -10.79 -9.93
C LYS A 315 2.96 -10.73 -8.45
N ALA A 316 2.02 -11.08 -7.58
CA ALA A 316 2.18 -11.03 -6.13
C ALA A 316 3.34 -11.90 -5.64
N VAL A 317 3.46 -13.14 -6.11
CA VAL A 317 4.55 -14.05 -5.69
C VAL A 317 5.92 -13.61 -6.22
N ARG A 318 5.97 -12.99 -7.41
CA ARG A 318 7.19 -12.40 -7.97
C ARG A 318 7.62 -11.13 -7.24
N GLU A 319 6.68 -10.29 -6.84
CA GLU A 319 6.95 -9.12 -6.00
C GLU A 319 7.38 -9.53 -4.59
N ALA A 320 6.82 -10.62 -4.04
CA ALA A 320 7.22 -11.16 -2.75
C ALA A 320 8.67 -11.69 -2.76
N LYS A 321 9.20 -12.18 -3.89
CA LYS A 321 10.59 -12.67 -4.02
C LYS A 321 10.95 -13.80 -3.04
N LEU A 322 9.96 -14.57 -2.59
CA LEU A 322 10.15 -15.65 -1.61
C LEU A 322 10.36 -17.01 -2.28
N HIS A 323 9.59 -17.29 -3.35
CA HIS A 323 9.57 -18.57 -4.05
C HIS A 323 9.82 -18.45 -5.56
N THR A 324 9.62 -17.26 -6.12
CA THR A 324 9.93 -16.88 -7.49
C THR A 324 10.19 -15.36 -7.53
N SER A 325 10.79 -14.87 -8.61
CA SER A 325 11.05 -13.44 -8.81
C SER A 325 10.95 -13.05 -10.29
N TRP A 326 10.98 -11.75 -10.58
CA TRP A 326 11.03 -11.26 -11.96
C TRP A 326 12.35 -11.58 -12.69
N THR A 327 13.44 -11.74 -11.95
CA THR A 327 14.79 -11.92 -12.53
C THR A 327 15.22 -13.39 -12.56
N ASP A 328 14.91 -14.14 -11.50
CA ASP A 328 15.21 -15.56 -11.35
C ASP A 328 13.89 -16.26 -10.99
N GLY A 329 13.14 -16.62 -12.03
CA GLY A 329 11.81 -17.22 -11.89
C GLY A 329 11.90 -18.69 -11.51
N SER A 330 10.89 -19.21 -10.81
CA SER A 330 10.71 -20.63 -10.52
C SER A 330 9.55 -21.18 -11.36
N PRO A 331 9.80 -21.80 -12.53
CA PRO A 331 8.74 -22.33 -13.38
C PRO A 331 7.83 -23.32 -12.64
N VAL A 332 8.39 -24.10 -11.71
CA VAL A 332 7.63 -25.07 -10.90
C VAL A 332 6.62 -24.33 -10.00
N TYR A 333 7.05 -23.27 -9.31
CA TYR A 333 6.15 -22.54 -8.42
C TYR A 333 5.13 -21.68 -9.20
N GLU A 334 5.54 -21.12 -10.33
CA GLU A 334 4.64 -20.35 -11.19
C GLU A 334 3.56 -21.24 -11.85
N GLN A 335 3.91 -22.47 -12.22
CA GLN A 335 2.94 -23.48 -12.66
C GLN A 335 1.99 -23.90 -11.52
N ALA A 336 2.50 -24.05 -10.29
CA ALA A 336 1.67 -24.32 -9.11
C ALA A 336 0.63 -23.21 -8.86
N VAL A 337 1.05 -21.94 -8.98
CA VAL A 337 0.16 -20.78 -8.92
C VAL A 337 -0.96 -20.86 -9.96
N GLN A 338 -0.62 -21.09 -11.23
CA GLN A 338 -1.60 -21.21 -12.30
C GLN A 338 -2.57 -22.37 -12.07
N ALA A 339 -2.04 -23.56 -11.77
CA ALA A 339 -2.82 -24.76 -11.54
C ALA A 339 -3.76 -24.62 -10.33
N THR A 340 -3.35 -23.92 -9.28
CA THR A 340 -4.20 -23.63 -8.12
C THR A 340 -5.41 -22.80 -8.53
N VAL A 341 -5.19 -21.68 -9.24
CA VAL A 341 -6.30 -20.81 -9.66
C VAL A 341 -7.26 -21.54 -10.59
N GLU A 342 -6.73 -22.32 -11.54
CA GLU A 342 -7.54 -23.14 -12.46
C GLU A 342 -8.37 -24.21 -11.71
N GLN A 343 -7.77 -24.93 -10.76
CA GLN A 343 -8.47 -25.93 -9.96
C GLN A 343 -9.56 -25.31 -9.08
N VAL A 344 -9.28 -24.16 -8.48
CA VAL A 344 -10.25 -23.46 -7.64
C VAL A 344 -11.41 -22.92 -8.49
N LEU A 345 -11.13 -22.22 -9.59
CA LEU A 345 -12.14 -21.42 -10.29
C LEU A 345 -12.79 -22.11 -11.50
N CYS A 346 -12.07 -23.00 -12.19
CA CYS A 346 -12.52 -23.54 -13.47
C CYS A 346 -12.87 -25.03 -13.40
N SER A 347 -12.24 -25.80 -12.50
CA SER A 347 -12.48 -27.25 -12.44
C SER A 347 -13.83 -27.61 -11.82
N ARG A 348 -14.36 -28.78 -12.17
CA ARG A 348 -15.57 -29.33 -11.54
C ARG A 348 -15.35 -29.66 -10.06
N ALA A 349 -14.15 -30.12 -9.70
CA ALA A 349 -13.78 -30.44 -8.33
C ALA A 349 -13.75 -29.19 -7.43
N GLY A 350 -13.41 -28.01 -7.98
CA GLY A 350 -13.42 -26.73 -7.26
C GLY A 350 -14.80 -26.20 -6.85
N LEU A 351 -15.91 -26.81 -7.31
CA LEU A 351 -17.26 -26.27 -7.07
C LEU A 351 -17.62 -26.10 -5.58
N PRO A 352 -17.32 -27.04 -4.66
CA PRO A 352 -17.57 -26.84 -3.22
C PRO A 352 -16.83 -25.63 -2.66
N LEU A 353 -15.57 -25.43 -3.05
CA LEU A 353 -14.75 -24.28 -2.66
C LEU A 353 -15.29 -22.97 -3.25
N ARG A 354 -15.63 -22.93 -4.54
CA ARG A 354 -16.28 -21.74 -5.15
C ARG A 354 -17.56 -21.35 -4.44
N ARG A 355 -18.39 -22.32 -4.07
CA ARG A 355 -19.62 -22.05 -3.30
C ARG A 355 -19.29 -21.48 -1.92
N ALA A 356 -18.22 -21.94 -1.27
CA ALA A 356 -17.77 -21.38 0.02
C ALA A 356 -17.25 -19.94 -0.15
N LEU A 357 -16.40 -19.69 -1.14
CA LEU A 357 -15.89 -18.36 -1.48
C LEU A 357 -17.02 -17.38 -1.82
N LEU A 358 -17.97 -17.80 -2.65
CA LEU A 358 -19.14 -16.99 -3.02
C LEU A 358 -20.03 -16.67 -1.81
N ARG A 359 -20.26 -17.65 -0.90
CA ARG A 359 -20.99 -17.38 0.35
C ARG A 359 -20.27 -16.35 1.22
N ALA A 360 -18.95 -16.49 1.38
CA ALA A 360 -18.16 -15.54 2.14
C ALA A 360 -18.14 -14.14 1.51
N SER A 361 -18.02 -14.06 0.17
CA SER A 361 -18.11 -12.78 -0.53
C SER A 361 -19.46 -12.12 -0.34
N ASN A 362 -20.56 -12.87 -0.52
CA ASN A 362 -21.92 -12.36 -0.30
C ASN A 362 -22.17 -11.92 1.15
N HIS A 363 -21.58 -12.59 2.13
CA HIS A 363 -21.68 -12.25 3.56
C HIS A 363 -21.13 -10.84 3.83
N ILE A 364 -19.97 -10.50 3.27
CA ILE A 364 -19.34 -9.19 3.47
C ILE A 364 -19.80 -8.11 2.48
N ALA A 365 -20.47 -8.49 1.38
CA ALA A 365 -20.69 -7.59 0.26
C ALA A 365 -21.52 -6.35 0.61
N ALA A 366 -22.59 -6.49 1.41
CA ALA A 366 -23.43 -5.36 1.82
C ALA A 366 -22.72 -4.41 2.79
N ALA A 367 -21.94 -4.96 3.73
CA ALA A 367 -21.12 -4.16 4.65
C ALA A 367 -19.99 -3.43 3.89
N GLY A 368 -19.34 -4.10 2.94
CA GLY A 368 -18.34 -3.47 2.07
C GLY A 368 -18.93 -2.36 1.19
N ALA A 369 -20.12 -2.56 0.62
CA ALA A 369 -20.83 -1.52 -0.13
C ALA A 369 -21.18 -0.31 0.76
N ARG A 370 -21.58 -0.55 2.02
CA ARG A 370 -21.81 0.53 2.99
C ARG A 370 -20.51 1.31 3.26
N ASN A 371 -19.41 0.61 3.54
CA ASN A 371 -18.10 1.24 3.78
C ASN A 371 -17.64 2.06 2.56
N ALA A 372 -17.86 1.55 1.34
CA ALA A 372 -17.62 2.28 0.10
C ALA A 372 -18.45 3.56 -0.05
N LEU A 373 -19.73 3.54 0.32
CA LEU A 373 -20.58 4.74 0.31
C LEU A 373 -20.13 5.77 1.36
N VAL A 374 -19.67 5.32 2.53
CA VAL A 374 -19.07 6.19 3.55
C VAL A 374 -17.78 6.81 3.02
N GLN A 375 -16.86 6.01 2.47
CA GLN A 375 -15.62 6.49 1.85
C GLN A 375 -15.90 7.52 0.74
N THR A 376 -16.88 7.25 -0.13
CA THR A 376 -17.31 8.15 -1.20
C THR A 376 -17.83 9.47 -0.65
N THR A 377 -18.66 9.40 0.40
CA THR A 377 -19.21 10.58 1.07
C THR A 377 -18.08 11.42 1.67
N LEU A 378 -17.17 10.79 2.42
CA LEU A 378 -16.03 11.47 3.04
C LEU A 378 -15.15 12.14 1.97
N ARG A 379 -14.75 11.41 0.92
CA ARG A 379 -13.97 11.96 -0.21
C ARG A 379 -14.58 13.22 -0.79
N LEU A 380 -15.90 13.25 -0.93
CA LEU A 380 -16.62 14.36 -1.58
C LEU A 380 -16.98 15.50 -0.62
N THR A 381 -16.89 15.33 0.69
CA THR A 381 -17.38 16.31 1.68
C THR A 381 -16.31 16.88 2.60
N VAL A 382 -15.19 16.20 2.82
CA VAL A 382 -14.09 16.72 3.64
C VAL A 382 -13.26 17.78 2.89
N PRO A 383 -12.42 18.58 3.60
CA PRO A 383 -11.56 19.59 2.98
C PRO A 383 -10.58 18.98 1.98
N GLY A 384 -10.43 19.61 0.81
CA GLY A 384 -9.63 19.11 -0.31
C GLY A 384 -10.42 19.04 -1.62
N VAL A 385 -9.74 18.63 -2.69
CA VAL A 385 -10.32 18.46 -4.01
C VAL A 385 -10.55 16.97 -4.27
N PRO A 386 -11.80 16.48 -4.35
CA PRO A 386 -12.06 15.07 -4.62
C PRO A 386 -11.51 14.65 -5.98
N ASP A 387 -10.70 13.61 -6.00
CA ASP A 387 -10.26 12.95 -7.22
C ASP A 387 -11.14 11.72 -7.49
N LEU A 388 -11.51 11.50 -8.74
CA LEU A 388 -12.37 10.39 -9.17
C LEU A 388 -11.68 9.65 -10.31
N TYR A 389 -11.05 8.52 -9.98
CA TYR A 389 -10.49 7.63 -11.00
C TYR A 389 -11.60 7.06 -11.88
N GLN A 390 -11.31 6.89 -13.18
CA GLN A 390 -12.31 6.51 -14.17
C GLN A 390 -13.05 5.22 -13.79
N GLY A 391 -14.39 5.23 -13.87
CA GLY A 391 -15.23 4.06 -13.60
C GLY A 391 -15.63 3.88 -12.13
N THR A 392 -15.00 4.61 -11.20
CA THR A 392 -15.18 4.46 -9.75
C THR A 392 -16.42 5.17 -9.19
N GLU A 393 -17.20 5.85 -10.03
CA GLU A 393 -18.59 6.18 -9.73
C GLU A 393 -19.46 4.93 -9.53
N GLY A 394 -19.03 3.77 -10.05
CA GLY A 394 -19.58 2.44 -9.75
C GLY A 394 -18.72 1.65 -8.76
N TRP A 395 -18.99 0.34 -8.66
CA TRP A 395 -18.18 -0.55 -7.83
C TRP A 395 -16.84 -0.88 -8.50
N ASP A 396 -15.75 -0.50 -7.86
CA ASP A 396 -14.37 -0.78 -8.26
C ASP A 396 -13.81 -1.96 -7.45
N LEU A 397 -13.86 -3.14 -8.08
CA LEU A 397 -13.29 -4.38 -7.58
C LEU A 397 -12.03 -4.78 -8.36
N SER A 398 -11.30 -3.80 -8.88
CA SER A 398 -10.07 -4.03 -9.62
C SER A 398 -8.91 -4.45 -8.71
N LEU A 399 -7.92 -5.10 -9.30
CA LEU A 399 -6.63 -5.44 -8.71
C LEU A 399 -5.57 -4.47 -9.25
N VAL A 400 -4.33 -4.59 -8.76
CA VAL A 400 -3.19 -3.81 -9.25
C VAL A 400 -3.03 -3.87 -10.78
N ASP A 401 -2.42 -2.84 -11.37
CA ASP A 401 -2.01 -2.76 -12.78
C ASP A 401 -1.48 -4.12 -13.31
N PRO A 402 -2.00 -4.63 -14.45
CA PRO A 402 -2.91 -3.97 -15.40
C PRO A 402 -4.42 -4.12 -15.15
N ASP A 403 -4.88 -4.80 -14.08
CA ASP A 403 -6.31 -5.05 -13.89
C ASP A 403 -7.13 -3.77 -13.67
N ASN A 404 -6.53 -2.76 -13.03
CA ASN A 404 -7.13 -1.43 -12.83
C ASN A 404 -7.10 -0.52 -14.07
N ARG A 405 -6.60 -1.01 -15.21
CA ARG A 405 -6.56 -0.29 -16.49
C ARG A 405 -7.57 -0.82 -17.52
N ARG A 406 -8.44 -1.73 -17.11
CA ARG A 406 -9.52 -2.27 -17.96
C ARG A 406 -10.47 -1.15 -18.43
N PRO A 407 -11.10 -1.30 -19.61
CA PRO A 407 -11.98 -0.28 -20.16
C PRO A 407 -13.21 -0.04 -19.27
N VAL A 408 -13.67 1.21 -19.26
CA VAL A 408 -14.86 1.64 -18.53
C VAL A 408 -16.09 1.57 -19.44
N ASP A 409 -17.19 0.99 -18.95
CA ASP A 409 -18.48 0.99 -19.64
C ASP A 409 -19.21 2.34 -19.45
N TYR A 410 -18.84 3.34 -20.26
CA TYR A 410 -19.45 4.67 -20.21
C TYR A 410 -20.94 4.68 -20.58
N ALA A 411 -21.42 3.72 -21.38
CA ALA A 411 -22.83 3.62 -21.72
C ALA A 411 -23.68 3.29 -20.49
N GLN A 412 -23.20 2.36 -19.64
CA GLN A 412 -23.84 2.08 -18.35
C GLN A 412 -23.83 3.32 -17.43
N ARG A 413 -22.74 4.09 -17.41
CA ARG A 413 -22.66 5.32 -16.59
C ARG A 413 -23.65 6.39 -17.03
N GLN A 414 -23.79 6.58 -18.33
CA GLN A 414 -24.80 7.48 -18.90
C GLN A 414 -26.22 7.04 -18.51
N GLN A 415 -26.52 5.75 -18.57
CA GLN A 415 -27.83 5.22 -18.15
C GLN A 415 -28.14 5.50 -16.68
N TRP A 416 -27.16 5.44 -15.77
CA TRP A 416 -27.36 5.79 -14.36
C TRP A 416 -27.72 7.26 -14.15
N LEU A 417 -27.20 8.16 -14.99
CA LEU A 417 -27.51 9.59 -14.93
C LEU A 417 -28.88 9.91 -15.52
N GLU A 418 -29.23 9.30 -16.66
CA GLU A 418 -30.49 9.55 -17.36
C GLU A 418 -31.71 8.94 -16.65
N ARG A 419 -31.53 7.77 -16.03
CA ARG A 419 -32.62 7.02 -15.37
C ARG A 419 -32.56 7.19 -13.87
N ALA A 420 -32.98 8.37 -13.40
CA ALA A 420 -33.09 8.65 -11.97
C ALA A 420 -34.01 7.65 -11.28
N ARG A 421 -33.47 6.95 -10.28
CA ARG A 421 -34.21 6.06 -9.38
C ARG A 421 -34.29 6.71 -8.01
N ASP A 422 -35.38 6.46 -7.29
CA ASP A 422 -35.50 6.87 -5.90
C ASP A 422 -34.52 6.09 -5.00
N TRP A 423 -34.19 6.66 -3.84
CA TRP A 423 -33.23 6.07 -2.91
C TRP A 423 -33.63 4.69 -2.40
N ASN A 424 -34.93 4.40 -2.20
CA ASN A 424 -35.35 3.08 -1.72
C ASN A 424 -35.08 2.01 -2.77
N THR A 425 -35.36 2.31 -4.04
CA THR A 425 -35.02 1.43 -5.15
C THR A 425 -33.51 1.23 -5.25
N LEU A 426 -32.72 2.31 -5.22
CA LEU A 426 -31.25 2.24 -5.29
C LEU A 426 -30.63 1.41 -4.16
N LEU A 427 -31.12 1.57 -2.92
CA LEU A 427 -30.64 0.82 -1.77
C LEU A 427 -30.99 -0.67 -1.87
N ARG A 428 -32.16 -1.02 -2.39
CA ARG A 428 -32.54 -2.43 -2.62
C ARG A 428 -31.75 -3.06 -3.77
N SER A 429 -31.43 -2.28 -4.81
CA SER A 429 -30.69 -2.73 -5.99
C SER A 429 -29.19 -2.37 -5.95
N TRP A 430 -28.63 -2.12 -4.77
CA TRP A 430 -27.26 -1.56 -4.59
C TRP A 430 -26.17 -2.29 -5.39
N ARG A 431 -26.37 -3.58 -5.66
CA ARG A 431 -25.44 -4.45 -6.40
C ARG A 431 -25.06 -3.93 -7.77
N ASP A 432 -25.93 -3.15 -8.43
CA ASP A 432 -25.65 -2.60 -9.75
C ASP A 432 -24.74 -1.36 -9.73
N GLY A 433 -24.41 -0.80 -8.56
CA GLY A 433 -23.49 0.33 -8.43
C GLY A 433 -24.13 1.71 -8.59
N ALA A 434 -25.37 1.80 -9.05
CA ALA A 434 -26.00 3.08 -9.34
C ALA A 434 -26.27 3.92 -8.08
N VAL A 435 -26.36 3.28 -6.91
CA VAL A 435 -26.48 4.00 -5.62
C VAL A 435 -25.24 4.86 -5.36
N LYS A 436 -24.04 4.35 -5.66
CA LYS A 436 -22.78 5.07 -5.53
C LYS A 436 -22.65 6.16 -6.60
N ALA A 437 -23.10 5.87 -7.82
CA ALA A 437 -23.11 6.86 -8.90
C ALA A 437 -24.05 8.03 -8.60
N ARG A 438 -25.25 7.75 -8.08
CA ARG A 438 -26.21 8.79 -7.65
C ARG A 438 -25.66 9.63 -6.51
N LEU A 439 -25.04 9.01 -5.51
CA LEU A 439 -24.37 9.71 -4.41
C LEU A 439 -23.25 10.62 -4.92
N THR A 440 -22.40 10.09 -5.80
CA THR A 440 -21.29 10.83 -6.41
C THR A 440 -21.79 12.05 -7.18
N ALA A 441 -22.77 11.85 -8.07
CA ALA A 441 -23.36 12.93 -8.87
C ALA A 441 -24.01 14.01 -7.99
N LEU A 442 -24.77 13.60 -6.96
CA LEU A 442 -25.43 14.53 -6.04
C LEU A 442 -24.42 15.38 -5.27
N LEU A 443 -23.38 14.77 -4.71
CA LEU A 443 -22.39 15.50 -3.92
C LEU A 443 -21.49 16.38 -4.80
N LEU A 444 -21.13 15.94 -6.02
CA LEU A 444 -20.42 16.79 -6.98
C LEU A 444 -21.26 17.99 -7.41
N GLN A 445 -22.56 17.79 -7.65
CA GLN A 445 -23.49 18.88 -7.94
C GLN A 445 -23.57 19.87 -6.77
N LEU A 446 -23.69 19.37 -5.54
CA LEU A 446 -23.70 20.21 -4.34
C LEU A 446 -22.40 21.05 -4.21
N ARG A 447 -21.25 20.46 -4.54
CA ARG A 447 -19.97 21.19 -4.59
C ARG A 447 -19.93 22.27 -5.65
N ALA A 448 -20.53 22.02 -6.81
CA ALA A 448 -20.64 22.99 -7.90
C ALA A 448 -21.62 24.13 -7.56
N GLU A 449 -22.69 23.85 -6.83
CA GLU A 449 -23.69 24.83 -6.39
C GLU A 449 -23.18 25.69 -5.20
N HIS A 450 -22.35 25.11 -4.33
CA HIS A 450 -21.79 25.79 -3.15
C HIS A 450 -20.25 25.81 -3.12
N PRO A 451 -19.57 26.35 -4.14
CA PRO A 451 -18.12 26.24 -4.25
C PRO A 451 -17.38 26.91 -3.08
N SER A 452 -17.91 28.02 -2.54
CA SER A 452 -17.31 28.69 -1.38
C SER A 452 -17.37 27.86 -0.10
N LEU A 453 -18.42 27.05 0.08
CA LEU A 453 -18.56 26.17 1.24
C LEU A 453 -17.47 25.11 1.24
N PHE A 454 -17.26 24.42 0.11
CA PHE A 454 -16.29 23.33 0.05
C PHE A 454 -14.84 23.80 -0.13
N ALA A 455 -14.62 24.98 -0.68
CA ALA A 455 -13.27 25.53 -0.89
C ALA A 455 -12.75 26.34 0.31
N LYS A 456 -13.65 26.96 1.10
CA LYS A 456 -13.28 27.93 2.15
C LYS A 456 -14.07 27.78 3.45
N GLY A 457 -15.05 26.88 3.51
CA GLY A 457 -15.85 26.67 4.71
C GLY A 457 -15.00 26.09 5.84
N ASP A 458 -15.40 26.40 7.07
CA ASP A 458 -14.80 25.82 8.25
C ASP A 458 -15.11 24.32 8.34
N TYR A 459 -14.16 23.53 8.86
CA TYR A 459 -14.37 22.13 9.16
C TYR A 459 -14.63 21.94 10.66
N GLN A 460 -15.83 21.45 11.02
CA GLN A 460 -16.25 21.21 12.39
C GLN A 460 -16.54 19.69 12.58
N PRO A 461 -15.73 18.98 13.39
CA PRO A 461 -15.88 17.54 13.66
C PRO A 461 -17.23 17.11 14.23
#